data_AF-A0A835PTL6-F1
#
_entry.id   AF-A0A835PTL6-F1
#
_cell.length_a   1.000
_cell.length_b   1.000
_cell.length_c   1.000
_cell.angle_alpha   90.00
_cell.angle_beta   90.00
_cell.angle_gamma   90.00
#
_symmetry.space_group_name_H-M   'P 1'
#
loop_
_entity.id
_entity.type
_entity.pdbx_description
1 polymer ?
#
loop_
_entity_poly.entity_id
_entity_poly.type
_entity_poly.pdbx_seq_one_letter_code
_entity_poly.pdbx_strand_id
1 'polypeptide(L)'
;MARSSNYFAVLLFFPYLSLGSQRGLKTTPPLPIAPLPSAKQLAWQQGEMAMFFHFGMNTFTDSEWGLGRENPSIFSPTALDARQWVASAVAAGFSRVVLTAKHHDGFCLWPSSYTNYSVRSSPWLDGEGDVVAELAAAAKEFGIDLGLYLSPWDRHEPSYGKTLEYNEYYLGQMTELLTLYGDIQEVWLDGAGKTDMVYLFDTWFQLIHQLQPKALIFSEAGPDCRWSGNENGIAGTTCWSLFNKSSAVIGGTETQCVHANLISFQVQMPNIERKNKINASEKTWEELHTVLFSVSPKTEQILQ
;
A
#
# COMPACT_ATOMS: atom_id res chain seq x y z
N MET A 1 103.22 -40.66 -3.60
CA MET A 1 102.14 -41.04 -2.67
C MET A 1 101.50 -39.77 -2.14
N ALA A 2 100.26 -39.53 -2.52
CA ALA A 2 99.55 -38.25 -2.37
C ALA A 2 98.81 -38.15 -1.01
N ARG A 3 98.77 -36.94 -0.44
CA ARG A 3 97.97 -36.56 0.73
C ARG A 3 96.52 -36.31 0.29
N SER A 4 95.55 -36.92 0.97
CA SER A 4 94.11 -36.65 0.79
C SER A 4 93.60 -35.74 1.91
N SER A 5 93.14 -34.54 1.54
CA SER A 5 92.30 -33.66 2.36
C SER A 5 90.83 -33.97 2.06
N ASN A 6 89.99 -34.16 3.07
CA ASN A 6 88.53 -34.17 2.90
C ASN A 6 87.90 -33.12 3.82
N TYR A 7 87.13 -32.23 3.20
CA TYR A 7 86.49 -31.05 3.78
C TYR A 7 85.19 -31.44 4.49
N PHE A 8 84.95 -30.88 5.67
CA PHE A 8 83.68 -30.95 6.40
C PHE A 8 82.70 -29.92 5.81
N ALA A 9 81.59 -30.37 5.23
CA ALA A 9 80.51 -29.49 4.77
C ALA A 9 79.51 -29.27 5.91
N VAL A 10 79.34 -28.02 6.33
CA VAL A 10 78.32 -27.60 7.31
C VAL A 10 77.05 -27.23 6.54
N LEU A 11 76.00 -28.03 6.69
CA LEU A 11 74.66 -27.74 6.16
C LEU A 11 73.93 -26.78 7.12
N LEU A 12 73.74 -25.52 6.69
CA LEU A 12 72.94 -24.53 7.41
C LEU A 12 71.44 -24.76 7.12
N PHE A 13 70.70 -25.14 8.16
CA PHE A 13 69.24 -25.26 8.14
C PHE A 13 68.62 -23.85 8.23
N PHE A 14 68.06 -23.34 7.13
CA PHE A 14 67.22 -22.15 7.15
C PHE A 14 65.80 -22.53 7.61
N PRO A 15 65.24 -21.93 8.67
CA PRO A 15 63.85 -22.17 9.03
C PRO A 15 62.96 -21.48 7.99
N TYR A 16 62.12 -22.26 7.30
CA TYR A 16 61.03 -21.74 6.49
C TYR A 16 60.06 -20.98 7.43
N LEU A 17 60.03 -19.65 7.31
CA LEU A 17 58.93 -18.86 7.86
C LEU A 17 57.66 -19.29 7.13
N SER A 18 56.79 -20.01 7.84
CA SER A 18 55.40 -20.21 7.42
C SER A 18 54.73 -18.85 7.28
N LEU A 19 54.42 -18.44 6.05
CA LEU A 19 53.54 -17.31 5.76
C LEU A 19 52.20 -17.59 6.46
N GLY A 20 51.99 -16.93 7.61
CA GLY A 20 50.70 -16.94 8.28
C GLY A 20 49.65 -16.38 7.33
N SER A 21 48.62 -17.17 7.03
CA SER A 21 47.40 -16.73 6.36
C SER A 21 46.89 -15.48 7.08
N GLN A 22 47.03 -14.31 6.46
CA GLN A 22 46.35 -13.11 6.93
C GLN A 22 44.85 -13.36 6.78
N ARG A 23 44.20 -13.79 7.87
CA ARG A 23 42.76 -13.61 8.01
C ARG A 23 42.56 -12.09 7.99
N GLY A 24 42.19 -11.56 6.83
CA GLY A 24 41.78 -10.16 6.71
C GLY A 24 40.78 -9.89 7.83
N LEU A 25 41.09 -8.91 8.68
CA LEU A 25 40.17 -8.44 9.70
C LEU A 25 38.88 -8.05 8.96
N LYS A 26 37.80 -8.81 9.18
CA LYS A 26 36.47 -8.42 8.72
C LYS A 26 36.18 -7.09 9.39
N THR A 27 36.31 -6.00 8.66
CA THR A 27 35.93 -4.67 9.13
C THR A 27 34.46 -4.72 9.44
N THR A 28 34.09 -4.41 10.68
CA THR A 28 32.69 -4.28 11.07
C THR A 28 32.06 -3.19 10.20
N PRO A 29 30.88 -3.44 9.60
CA PRO A 29 30.17 -2.40 8.86
C PRO A 29 29.99 -1.15 9.73
N PRO A 30 30.00 0.06 9.13
CA PRO A 30 29.70 1.28 9.88
C PRO A 30 28.30 1.20 10.50
N LEU A 31 28.11 1.86 11.63
CA LEU A 31 26.79 1.95 12.25
C LEU A 31 25.82 2.66 11.29
N PRO A 32 24.56 2.20 11.20
CA PRO A 32 23.57 2.82 10.35
C PRO A 32 23.27 4.26 10.81
N ILE A 33 23.02 5.15 9.85
CA ILE A 33 22.53 6.50 10.13
C ILE A 33 21.01 6.43 10.31
N ALA A 34 20.54 6.84 11.48
CA ALA A 34 19.13 6.88 11.82
C ALA A 34 18.40 8.03 11.08
N PRO A 35 17.07 7.92 10.88
CA PRO A 35 16.21 6.79 11.27
C PRO A 35 16.26 5.63 10.27
N LEU A 36 16.04 4.41 10.78
CA LEU A 36 15.91 3.20 9.99
C LEU A 36 14.42 2.88 9.76
N PRO A 37 14.07 2.24 8.62
CA PRO A 37 12.71 1.74 8.42
C PRO A 37 12.38 0.67 9.45
N SER A 38 11.14 0.69 9.94
CA SER A 38 10.57 -0.42 10.70
C SER A 38 10.42 -1.67 9.84
N ALA A 39 10.23 -2.83 10.47
CA ALA A 39 10.05 -4.09 9.76
C ALA A 39 8.86 -4.06 8.76
N LYS A 40 7.74 -3.42 9.15
CA LYS A 40 6.57 -3.26 8.27
C LYS A 40 6.84 -2.32 7.09
N GLN A 41 7.60 -1.24 7.28
CA GLN A 41 8.00 -0.35 6.18
C GLN A 41 8.94 -1.06 5.21
N LEU A 42 9.86 -1.88 5.72
CA LEU A 42 10.74 -2.68 4.88
C LEU A 42 9.96 -3.73 4.06
N ALA A 43 9.04 -4.46 4.69
CA ALA A 43 8.19 -5.44 4.01
C ALA A 43 7.33 -4.76 2.93
N TRP A 44 6.71 -3.62 3.25
CA TRP A 44 5.93 -2.83 2.30
C TRP A 44 6.77 -2.36 1.11
N GLN A 45 8.01 -1.89 1.36
CA GLN A 45 8.92 -1.42 0.31
C GLN A 45 9.39 -2.57 -0.60
N GLN A 46 9.61 -3.76 -0.04
CA GLN A 46 9.97 -4.98 -0.78
C GLN A 46 8.82 -5.53 -1.63
N GLY A 47 7.57 -5.16 -1.32
CA GLY A 47 6.41 -5.48 -2.13
C GLY A 47 6.38 -4.72 -3.46
N GLU A 48 7.13 -3.62 -3.57
CA GLU A 48 7.30 -2.74 -4.76
C GLU A 48 6.01 -2.12 -5.33
N MET A 49 5.07 -2.95 -5.77
CA MET A 49 3.85 -2.54 -6.48
C MET A 49 2.58 -3.03 -5.77
N ALA A 50 1.61 -2.12 -5.66
CA ALA A 50 0.25 -2.40 -5.21
C ALA A 50 -0.78 -1.97 -6.26
N MET A 51 -1.88 -2.71 -6.38
CA MET A 51 -3.01 -2.38 -7.26
C MET A 51 -4.13 -1.73 -6.47
N PHE A 52 -4.64 -0.59 -6.93
CA PHE A 52 -5.71 0.15 -6.26
C PHE A 52 -7.03 -0.05 -7.00
N PHE A 53 -8.02 -0.60 -6.32
CA PHE A 53 -9.39 -0.78 -6.80
C PHE A 53 -10.26 0.38 -6.33
N HIS A 54 -10.56 1.29 -7.26
CA HIS A 54 -11.63 2.26 -7.09
C HIS A 54 -12.92 1.66 -7.64
N PHE A 55 -13.79 1.24 -6.72
CA PHE A 55 -15.08 0.67 -7.01
C PHE A 55 -16.10 1.16 -5.98
N GLY A 56 -17.32 1.44 -6.42
CA GLY A 56 -18.40 1.85 -5.53
C GLY A 56 -19.49 2.59 -6.26
N MET A 57 -20.24 3.43 -5.54
CA MET A 57 -21.38 4.17 -6.09
C MET A 57 -21.00 4.95 -7.36
N ASN A 58 -19.81 5.56 -7.33
CA ASN A 58 -19.24 6.36 -8.41
C ASN A 58 -19.02 5.60 -9.72
N THR A 59 -18.82 4.28 -9.66
CA THR A 59 -18.76 3.41 -10.84
C THR A 59 -20.09 3.38 -11.61
N PHE A 60 -21.22 3.50 -10.91
CA PHE A 60 -22.56 3.44 -11.47
C PHE A 60 -23.12 4.81 -11.84
N THR A 61 -22.54 5.88 -11.30
CA THR A 61 -22.93 7.27 -11.62
C THR A 61 -22.01 7.96 -12.63
N ASP A 62 -20.94 7.28 -13.08
CA ASP A 62 -19.95 7.83 -14.02
C ASP A 62 -19.35 9.15 -13.51
N SER A 63 -18.95 9.15 -12.24
CA SER A 63 -18.43 10.33 -11.55
C SER A 63 -17.15 9.99 -10.80
N GLU A 64 -16.19 10.91 -10.78
CA GLU A 64 -15.01 10.77 -9.92
C GLU A 64 -15.38 10.94 -8.44
N TRP A 65 -16.17 11.99 -8.13
CA TRP A 65 -16.54 12.36 -6.77
C TRP A 65 -18.06 12.47 -6.62
N GLY A 66 -18.67 11.41 -6.11
CA GLY A 66 -20.10 11.38 -5.79
C GLY A 66 -20.51 12.43 -4.77
N LEU A 67 -21.77 12.86 -4.84
CA LEU A 67 -22.33 13.97 -4.08
C LEU A 67 -22.69 13.62 -2.63
N GLY A 68 -22.73 12.34 -2.28
CA GLY A 68 -23.14 11.82 -0.96
C GLY A 68 -24.66 11.70 -0.79
N ARG A 69 -25.40 11.72 -1.91
CA ARG A 69 -26.88 11.67 -1.94
C ARG A 69 -27.41 10.74 -3.03
N GLU A 70 -26.52 9.97 -3.63
CA GLU A 70 -26.85 8.94 -4.59
C GLU A 70 -27.80 7.93 -3.93
N ASN A 71 -28.69 7.33 -4.72
CA ASN A 71 -29.61 6.34 -4.17
C ASN A 71 -28.87 4.99 -4.09
N PRO A 72 -28.80 4.32 -2.92
CA PRO A 72 -28.21 2.99 -2.78
C PRO A 72 -28.71 1.96 -3.80
N SER A 73 -29.94 2.12 -4.32
CA SER A 73 -30.49 1.25 -5.36
C SER A 73 -29.72 1.27 -6.70
N ILE A 74 -28.89 2.28 -6.94
CA ILE A 74 -28.04 2.39 -8.13
C ILE A 74 -26.85 1.41 -8.05
N PHE A 75 -26.41 1.05 -6.84
CA PHE A 75 -25.35 0.06 -6.67
C PHE A 75 -25.90 -1.34 -6.94
N SER A 76 -25.66 -1.86 -8.15
CA SER A 76 -26.14 -3.17 -8.57
C SER A 76 -25.19 -3.83 -9.57
N PRO A 77 -23.98 -4.25 -9.14
CA PRO A 77 -23.10 -4.98 -10.04
C PRO A 77 -23.73 -6.33 -10.43
N THR A 78 -23.72 -6.62 -11.72
CA THR A 78 -24.40 -7.80 -12.30
C THR A 78 -23.55 -9.07 -12.27
N ALA A 79 -22.22 -8.93 -12.25
CA ALA A 79 -21.26 -10.02 -12.31
C ALA A 79 -19.98 -9.66 -11.53
N LEU A 80 -20.14 -9.15 -10.30
CA LEU A 80 -19.01 -8.90 -9.41
C LEU A 80 -18.30 -10.23 -9.14
N ASP A 81 -16.97 -10.23 -9.33
CA ASP A 81 -16.11 -11.35 -9.02
C ASP A 81 -14.78 -10.80 -8.48
N ALA A 82 -14.69 -10.64 -7.16
CA ALA A 82 -13.46 -10.15 -6.52
C ALA A 82 -12.28 -11.13 -6.69
N ARG A 83 -12.58 -12.43 -6.91
CA ARG A 83 -11.58 -13.44 -7.23
C ARG A 83 -10.91 -13.15 -8.57
N GLN A 84 -11.69 -12.71 -9.57
CA GLN A 84 -11.15 -12.28 -10.87
C GLN A 84 -10.27 -11.03 -10.75
N TRP A 85 -10.61 -10.08 -9.87
CA TRP A 85 -9.79 -8.90 -9.62
C TRP A 85 -8.42 -9.28 -9.03
N VAL A 86 -8.43 -10.10 -7.98
CA VAL A 86 -7.21 -10.55 -7.30
C VAL A 86 -6.36 -11.44 -8.22
N ALA A 87 -6.98 -12.36 -8.95
CA ALA A 87 -6.26 -13.18 -9.92
C ALA A 87 -5.53 -12.33 -10.97
N SER A 88 -6.16 -11.24 -11.41
CA SER A 88 -5.56 -10.30 -12.37
C SER A 88 -4.40 -9.53 -11.76
N ALA A 89 -4.53 -9.08 -10.50
CA ALA A 89 -3.44 -8.42 -9.79
C ALA A 89 -2.22 -9.33 -9.61
N VAL A 90 -2.44 -10.59 -9.18
CA VAL A 90 -1.36 -11.57 -9.03
C VAL A 90 -0.71 -11.91 -10.37
N ALA A 91 -1.50 -12.11 -11.41
CA ALA A 91 -0.97 -12.37 -12.76
C ALA A 91 -0.12 -11.21 -13.31
N ALA A 92 -0.41 -9.98 -12.88
CA ALA A 92 0.35 -8.78 -13.22
C ALA A 92 1.54 -8.51 -12.27
N GLY A 93 1.79 -9.36 -11.27
CA GLY A 93 2.95 -9.28 -10.38
C GLY A 93 2.81 -8.31 -9.21
N PHE A 94 1.59 -7.87 -8.89
CA PHE A 94 1.35 -7.03 -7.71
C PHE A 94 1.46 -7.86 -6.42
N SER A 95 2.10 -7.30 -5.39
CA SER A 95 2.24 -7.94 -4.08
C SER A 95 1.09 -7.62 -3.12
N ARG A 96 0.31 -6.58 -3.44
CA ARG A 96 -0.77 -6.08 -2.60
C ARG A 96 -1.90 -5.49 -3.44
N VAL A 97 -3.12 -5.57 -2.92
CA VAL A 97 -4.30 -4.88 -3.44
C VAL A 97 -4.88 -3.93 -2.39
N VAL A 98 -5.42 -2.78 -2.79
CA VAL A 98 -6.08 -1.82 -1.91
C VAL A 98 -7.47 -1.50 -2.46
N LEU A 99 -8.52 -1.63 -1.64
CA LEU A 99 -9.90 -1.34 -2.04
C LEU A 99 -10.43 -0.07 -1.37
N THR A 100 -11.13 0.76 -2.13
CA THR A 100 -11.99 1.83 -1.60
C THR A 100 -13.19 1.26 -0.86
N ALA A 101 -13.03 0.85 0.40
CA ALA A 101 -14.12 0.34 1.23
C ALA A 101 -15.22 1.40 1.40
N LYS A 102 -14.83 2.67 1.49
CA LYS A 102 -15.72 3.84 1.39
C LYS A 102 -14.97 5.01 0.77
N HIS A 103 -15.53 5.60 -0.27
CA HIS A 103 -14.99 6.79 -0.94
C HIS A 103 -15.60 8.10 -0.36
N HIS A 104 -15.27 9.27 -0.93
CA HIS A 104 -15.75 10.57 -0.42
C HIS A 104 -17.28 10.72 -0.39
N ASP A 105 -18.00 10.01 -1.27
CA ASP A 105 -19.46 10.00 -1.27
C ASP A 105 -20.06 9.33 -0.02
N GLY A 106 -19.27 8.56 0.74
CA GLY A 106 -19.69 7.94 1.99
C GLY A 106 -20.36 6.58 1.86
N PHE A 107 -20.58 6.06 0.64
CA PHE A 107 -21.21 4.74 0.45
C PHE A 107 -20.27 3.61 0.87
N CYS A 108 -20.68 2.79 1.84
CA CYS A 108 -19.86 1.71 2.37
C CYS A 108 -20.06 0.41 1.59
N LEU A 109 -18.95 -0.21 1.16
CA LEU A 109 -18.94 -1.47 0.41
C LEU A 109 -19.12 -2.73 1.26
N TRP A 110 -19.30 -2.56 2.56
CA TRP A 110 -19.61 -3.60 3.52
C TRP A 110 -20.86 -3.22 4.32
N PRO A 111 -21.61 -4.17 4.90
CA PRO A 111 -22.85 -3.92 5.62
C PRO A 111 -22.58 -3.35 7.04
N SER A 112 -21.95 -2.17 7.10
CA SER A 112 -21.59 -1.48 8.34
C SER A 112 -22.77 -1.34 9.31
N SER A 113 -22.50 -1.49 10.61
CA SER A 113 -23.49 -1.28 11.66
C SER A 113 -23.72 0.20 11.98
N TYR A 114 -22.84 1.08 11.49
CA TYR A 114 -22.82 2.51 11.83
C TYR A 114 -23.61 3.38 10.84
N THR A 115 -23.95 2.86 9.66
CA THR A 115 -24.74 3.60 8.65
C THR A 115 -25.60 2.67 7.80
N ASN A 116 -26.75 3.18 7.38
CA ASN A 116 -27.57 2.51 6.35
C ASN A 116 -27.10 2.85 4.93
N TYR A 117 -26.17 3.79 4.75
CA TYR A 117 -25.63 4.16 3.44
C TYR A 117 -24.52 3.21 3.02
N SER A 118 -24.92 1.97 2.75
CA SER A 118 -24.04 0.86 2.45
C SER A 118 -24.70 -0.13 1.49
N VAL A 119 -23.94 -1.15 1.11
CA VAL A 119 -24.43 -2.32 0.34
C VAL A 119 -25.70 -2.95 0.93
N ARG A 120 -25.92 -2.85 2.25
CA ARG A 120 -27.15 -3.35 2.91
C ARG A 120 -28.43 -2.69 2.39
N SER A 121 -28.35 -1.44 1.92
CA SER A 121 -29.48 -0.72 1.33
C SER A 121 -29.56 -0.83 -0.19
N SER A 122 -28.70 -1.64 -0.81
CA SER A 122 -28.66 -1.85 -2.26
C SER A 122 -29.39 -3.15 -2.66
N PRO A 123 -29.85 -3.27 -3.92
CA PRO A 123 -30.44 -4.50 -4.44
C PRO A 123 -29.40 -5.60 -4.70
N TRP A 124 -28.10 -5.28 -4.66
CA TRP A 124 -27.05 -6.25 -4.92
C TRP A 124 -27.08 -7.36 -3.86
N LEU A 125 -27.23 -8.61 -4.34
CA LEU A 125 -27.41 -9.79 -3.50
C LEU A 125 -28.50 -9.60 -2.44
N ASP A 126 -29.61 -8.94 -2.80
CA ASP A 126 -30.75 -8.64 -1.91
C ASP A 126 -30.35 -7.87 -0.63
N GLY A 127 -29.26 -7.09 -0.67
CA GLY A 127 -28.74 -6.34 0.47
C GLY A 127 -27.83 -7.14 1.40
N GLU A 128 -27.55 -8.41 1.08
CA GLU A 128 -26.70 -9.29 1.88
C GLU A 128 -25.24 -9.34 1.38
N GLY A 129 -24.94 -8.60 0.32
CA GLY A 129 -23.59 -8.55 -0.25
C GLY A 129 -22.58 -7.82 0.64
N ASP A 130 -21.31 -8.24 0.55
CA ASP A 130 -20.17 -7.60 1.21
C ASP A 130 -18.95 -7.69 0.29
N VAL A 131 -18.63 -6.59 -0.41
CA VAL A 131 -17.51 -6.56 -1.36
C VAL A 131 -16.17 -6.69 -0.64
N VAL A 132 -16.07 -6.17 0.59
CA VAL A 132 -14.85 -6.24 1.41
C VAL A 132 -14.60 -7.69 1.82
N ALA A 133 -15.64 -8.43 2.20
CA ALA A 133 -15.55 -9.86 2.50
C ALA A 133 -15.11 -10.68 1.28
N GLU A 134 -15.73 -10.44 0.11
CA GLU A 134 -15.37 -11.16 -1.12
C GLU A 134 -13.91 -10.90 -1.52
N LEU A 135 -13.45 -9.64 -1.44
CA LEU A 135 -12.06 -9.32 -1.75
C LEU A 135 -11.10 -9.89 -0.72
N ALA A 136 -11.43 -9.87 0.57
CA ALA A 136 -10.58 -10.45 1.62
C ALA A 136 -10.45 -11.97 1.49
N ALA A 137 -11.55 -12.66 1.14
CA ALA A 137 -11.52 -14.09 0.85
C ALA A 137 -10.62 -14.40 -0.35
N ALA A 138 -10.76 -13.63 -1.44
CA ALA A 138 -9.92 -13.77 -2.62
C ALA A 138 -8.44 -13.46 -2.33
N ALA A 139 -8.14 -12.37 -1.61
CA ALA A 139 -6.77 -12.00 -1.26
C ALA A 139 -6.09 -13.13 -0.47
N LYS A 140 -6.80 -13.72 0.49
CA LYS A 140 -6.35 -14.88 1.25
C LYS A 140 -6.18 -16.14 0.39
N GLU A 141 -7.09 -16.42 -0.55
CA GLU A 141 -6.99 -17.55 -1.47
C GLU A 141 -5.69 -17.48 -2.29
N PHE A 142 -5.36 -16.31 -2.82
CA PHE A 142 -4.19 -16.11 -3.69
C PHE A 142 -2.90 -15.76 -2.93
N GLY A 143 -2.97 -15.52 -1.62
CA GLY A 143 -1.81 -15.14 -0.81
C GLY A 143 -1.23 -13.77 -1.16
N ILE A 144 -2.08 -12.83 -1.58
CA ILE A 144 -1.70 -11.43 -1.82
C ILE A 144 -2.07 -10.58 -0.60
N ASP A 145 -1.28 -9.55 -0.30
CA ASP A 145 -1.58 -8.65 0.81
C ASP A 145 -2.85 -7.83 0.52
N LEU A 146 -3.68 -7.60 1.55
CA LEU A 146 -4.88 -6.77 1.46
C LEU A 146 -4.66 -5.43 2.18
N GLY A 147 -5.06 -4.35 1.53
CA GLY A 147 -5.20 -3.03 2.12
C GLY A 147 -6.60 -2.45 1.91
N LEU A 148 -6.96 -1.49 2.75
CA LEU A 148 -8.26 -0.83 2.73
C LEU A 148 -8.11 0.68 2.77
N TYR A 149 -8.85 1.35 1.90
CA TYR A 149 -9.04 2.78 1.90
C TYR A 149 -10.36 3.11 2.58
N LEU A 150 -10.32 4.03 3.53
CA LEU A 150 -11.48 4.57 4.22
C LEU A 150 -11.39 6.10 4.18
N SER A 151 -12.15 6.75 3.30
CA SER A 151 -12.09 8.21 3.14
C SER A 151 -12.37 8.92 4.47
N PRO A 152 -11.45 9.77 4.98
CA PRO A 152 -11.72 10.65 6.10
C PRO A 152 -12.80 11.68 5.78
N TRP A 153 -12.82 12.21 4.55
CA TRP A 153 -13.88 13.10 4.10
C TRP A 153 -15.14 12.30 3.74
N ASP A 154 -16.28 12.62 4.35
CA ASP A 154 -17.56 11.96 4.09
C ASP A 154 -18.61 13.00 3.73
N ARG A 155 -19.19 12.87 2.54
CA ARG A 155 -20.20 13.79 2.01
C ARG A 155 -21.63 13.37 2.34
N HIS A 156 -21.82 12.19 2.92
CA HIS A 156 -23.13 11.65 3.29
C HIS A 156 -23.39 11.78 4.79
N GLU A 157 -22.40 11.48 5.62
CA GLU A 157 -22.57 11.31 7.07
C GLU A 157 -22.97 12.63 7.78
N PRO A 158 -24.15 12.69 8.43
CA PRO A 158 -24.62 13.92 9.09
C PRO A 158 -23.78 14.41 10.28
N SER A 159 -22.96 13.53 10.87
CA SER A 159 -22.00 13.94 11.90
C SER A 159 -20.74 14.61 11.33
N TYR A 160 -20.48 14.53 10.02
CA TYR A 160 -19.30 15.17 9.43
C TYR A 160 -19.28 16.68 9.72
N GLY A 161 -18.12 17.18 10.20
CA GLY A 161 -17.95 18.54 10.74
C GLY A 161 -18.21 18.67 12.26
N LYS A 162 -18.77 17.64 12.90
CA LYS A 162 -18.85 17.53 14.37
C LYS A 162 -17.71 16.65 14.87
N THR A 163 -16.69 17.31 15.41
CA THR A 163 -15.41 16.67 15.71
C THR A 163 -15.55 15.39 16.52
N LEU A 164 -16.26 15.37 17.64
CA LEU A 164 -16.30 14.17 18.48
C LEU A 164 -17.08 13.03 17.80
N GLU A 165 -18.30 13.33 17.37
CA GLU A 165 -19.25 12.35 16.84
C GLU A 165 -18.74 11.68 15.55
N TYR A 166 -18.16 12.47 14.63
CA TYR A 166 -17.65 11.90 13.40
C TYR A 166 -16.38 11.07 13.62
N ASN A 167 -15.50 11.48 14.55
CA ASN A 167 -14.34 10.67 14.89
C ASN A 167 -14.74 9.35 15.56
N GLU A 168 -15.78 9.33 16.41
CA GLU A 168 -16.33 8.10 16.98
C GLU A 168 -16.96 7.20 15.91
N TYR A 169 -17.75 7.77 14.99
CA TYR A 169 -18.29 7.06 13.83
C TYR A 169 -17.18 6.42 12.97
N TYR A 170 -16.15 7.21 12.63
CA TYR A 170 -15.02 6.77 11.83
C TYR A 170 -14.24 5.64 12.50
N LEU A 171 -13.99 5.75 13.81
CA LEU A 171 -13.31 4.70 14.58
C LEU A 171 -14.15 3.42 14.69
N GLY A 172 -15.48 3.55 14.75
CA GLY A 172 -16.41 2.43 14.67
C GLY A 172 -16.27 1.66 13.36
N GLN A 173 -16.31 2.38 12.23
CA GLN A 173 -16.12 1.79 10.90
C GLN A 173 -14.73 1.17 10.72
N MET A 174 -13.68 1.86 11.19
CA MET A 174 -12.32 1.33 11.17
C MET A 174 -12.21 0.05 11.99
N THR A 175 -12.87 -0.03 13.16
CA THR A 175 -12.89 -1.23 13.98
C THR A 175 -13.54 -2.41 13.25
N GLU A 176 -14.67 -2.21 12.57
CA GLU A 176 -15.30 -3.26 11.74
C GLU A 176 -14.32 -3.76 10.67
N LEU A 177 -13.74 -2.84 9.89
CA LEU A 177 -12.83 -3.18 8.80
C LEU A 177 -11.56 -3.92 9.27
N LEU A 178 -11.02 -3.57 10.44
CA LEU A 178 -9.78 -4.15 10.94
C LEU A 178 -9.97 -5.40 11.82
N THR A 179 -11.21 -5.81 12.09
CA THR A 179 -11.49 -7.00 12.93
C THR A 179 -12.27 -8.10 12.21
N LEU A 180 -13.05 -7.77 11.18
CA LEU A 180 -13.93 -8.73 10.52
C LEU A 180 -13.31 -9.40 9.28
N TYR A 181 -12.30 -8.77 8.67
CA TYR A 181 -11.80 -9.14 7.33
C TYR A 181 -10.40 -9.79 7.33
N GLY A 182 -9.92 -10.23 8.49
CA GLY A 182 -8.62 -10.90 8.62
C GLY A 182 -7.44 -9.94 8.73
N ASP A 183 -6.31 -10.31 8.11
CA ASP A 183 -5.06 -9.55 8.22
C ASP A 183 -5.04 -8.42 7.19
N ILE A 184 -5.02 -7.18 7.68
CA ILE A 184 -4.93 -5.98 6.84
C ILE A 184 -3.49 -5.44 6.89
N GLN A 185 -2.84 -5.33 5.73
CA GLN A 185 -1.43 -4.93 5.60
C GLN A 185 -1.26 -3.45 5.27
N GLU A 186 -2.29 -2.78 4.74
CA GLU A 186 -2.25 -1.34 4.48
C GLU A 186 -3.59 -0.67 4.80
N VAL A 187 -3.54 0.47 5.49
CA VAL A 187 -4.68 1.35 5.69
C VAL A 187 -4.38 2.68 5.02
N TRP A 188 -5.23 3.07 4.07
CA TRP A 188 -5.05 4.27 3.27
C TRP A 188 -6.02 5.37 3.72
N LEU A 189 -5.46 6.47 4.21
CA LEU A 189 -6.19 7.59 4.77
C LEU A 189 -5.96 8.84 3.91
N ASP A 190 -6.98 9.23 3.18
CA ASP A 190 -6.93 10.40 2.29
C ASP A 190 -6.73 11.71 3.04
N GLY A 191 -6.04 12.66 2.40
CA GLY A 191 -5.95 14.03 2.87
C GLY A 191 -6.90 14.99 2.15
N ALA A 192 -7.51 14.58 1.04
CA ALA A 192 -8.52 15.37 0.34
C ALA A 192 -9.76 15.56 1.24
N GLY A 193 -10.04 16.81 1.63
CA GLY A 193 -11.17 17.12 2.49
C GLY A 193 -11.47 18.61 2.61
N LYS A 194 -12.68 18.92 3.10
CA LYS A 194 -13.07 20.29 3.45
C LYS A 194 -12.47 20.74 4.78
N THR A 195 -12.28 22.06 4.90
CA THR A 195 -11.57 22.74 6.00
C THR A 195 -12.34 22.81 7.33
N ASP A 196 -13.53 22.23 7.43
CA ASP A 196 -14.43 22.33 8.59
C ASP A 196 -14.37 21.14 9.55
N MET A 197 -13.49 20.17 9.30
CA MET A 197 -13.35 18.96 10.12
C MET A 197 -11.99 18.89 10.83
N VAL A 198 -11.99 18.48 12.09
CA VAL A 198 -10.77 18.18 12.86
C VAL A 198 -10.65 16.68 13.09
N TYR A 199 -9.75 16.03 12.36
CA TYR A 199 -9.50 14.59 12.51
C TYR A 199 -8.56 14.30 13.68
N LEU A 200 -8.94 13.35 14.53
CA LEU A 200 -8.12 12.87 15.66
C LEU A 200 -7.14 11.79 15.18
N PHE A 201 -6.31 12.13 14.19
CA PHE A 201 -5.43 11.18 13.50
C PHE A 201 -4.54 10.36 14.44
N ASP A 202 -4.01 10.97 15.51
CA ASP A 202 -3.18 10.23 16.48
C ASP A 202 -3.98 9.10 17.16
N THR A 203 -5.26 9.32 17.47
CA THR A 203 -6.16 8.28 18.00
C THR A 203 -6.44 7.21 16.95
N TRP A 204 -6.65 7.62 15.70
CA TRP A 204 -6.90 6.69 14.59
C TRP A 204 -5.70 5.77 14.36
N PHE A 205 -4.49 6.34 14.33
CA PHE A 205 -3.26 5.57 14.15
C PHE A 205 -3.02 4.59 15.28
N GLN A 206 -3.27 5.01 16.53
CA GLN A 206 -3.17 4.12 17.69
C GLN A 206 -4.13 2.95 17.60
N LEU A 207 -5.40 3.19 17.22
CA LEU A 207 -6.36 2.11 17.03
C LEU A 207 -5.91 1.15 15.91
N ILE A 208 -5.48 1.68 14.77
CA ILE A 208 -5.04 0.86 13.63
C ILE A 208 -3.86 -0.03 14.05
N HIS A 209 -2.82 0.52 14.69
CA HIS A 209 -1.68 -0.29 15.14
C HIS A 209 -2.02 -1.23 16.30
N GLN A 210 -3.03 -0.92 17.12
CA GLN A 210 -3.52 -1.83 18.15
C GLN A 210 -4.21 -3.04 17.55
N LEU A 211 -5.08 -2.85 16.56
CA LEU A 211 -5.86 -3.92 15.94
C LEU A 211 -5.04 -4.69 14.90
N GLN A 212 -4.22 -3.98 14.11
CA GLN A 212 -3.43 -4.51 13.00
C GLN A 212 -1.99 -3.99 13.09
N PRO A 213 -1.15 -4.52 14.00
CA PRO A 213 0.20 -4.00 14.27
C PRO A 213 1.16 -4.10 13.07
N LYS A 214 0.84 -4.95 12.10
CA LYS A 214 1.61 -5.08 10.84
C LYS A 214 1.16 -4.10 9.76
N ALA A 215 -0.03 -3.52 9.89
CA ALA A 215 -0.56 -2.59 8.90
C ALA A 215 0.34 -1.37 8.77
N LEU A 216 0.66 -1.04 7.53
CA LEU A 216 1.24 0.24 7.18
C LEU A 216 0.13 1.28 7.01
N ILE A 217 0.27 2.43 7.65
CA ILE A 217 -0.66 3.55 7.49
C ILE A 217 -0.10 4.53 6.46
N PHE A 218 -0.82 4.66 5.34
CA PHE A 218 -0.63 5.75 4.41
C PHE A 218 -1.50 6.95 4.81
N SER A 219 -0.91 8.14 4.79
CA SER A 219 -1.64 9.41 4.68
C SER A 219 -0.78 10.43 3.92
N GLU A 220 -1.26 11.65 3.72
CA GLU A 220 -0.42 12.72 3.15
C GLU A 220 0.92 12.90 3.89
N ALA A 221 0.93 12.83 5.22
CA ALA A 221 2.11 13.11 6.05
C ALA A 221 2.61 11.93 6.91
N GLY A 222 1.99 10.75 6.79
CA GLY A 222 2.34 9.57 7.59
C GLY A 222 1.27 9.16 8.62
N PRO A 223 1.57 8.15 9.46
CA PRO A 223 2.85 8.03 10.14
C PRO A 223 3.86 7.09 9.49
N ASP A 224 3.43 6.12 8.68
CA ASP A 224 4.31 5.04 8.20
C ASP A 224 4.74 5.24 6.74
N CYS A 225 3.80 5.64 5.88
CA CYS A 225 4.06 6.03 4.48
C CYS A 225 3.40 7.38 4.19
N ARG A 226 3.97 8.11 3.24
CA ARG A 226 3.50 9.44 2.85
C ARG A 226 3.21 9.51 1.36
N TRP A 227 2.38 10.48 0.99
CA TRP A 227 2.11 10.78 -0.39
C TRP A 227 3.35 11.30 -1.13
N SER A 228 3.51 10.92 -2.39
CA SER A 228 4.60 11.37 -3.26
C SER A 228 4.42 12.84 -3.71
N GLY A 229 3.23 13.43 -3.52
CA GLY A 229 2.93 14.82 -3.86
C GLY A 229 2.31 15.02 -5.25
N ASN A 230 2.01 13.93 -5.98
CA ASN A 230 1.26 13.99 -7.24
C ASN A 230 0.56 12.66 -7.55
N GLU A 231 -0.42 12.71 -8.44
CA GLU A 231 -1.18 11.55 -8.92
C GLU A 231 -0.72 11.07 -10.31
N ASN A 232 0.31 11.69 -10.89
CA ASN A 232 0.85 11.28 -12.20
C ASN A 232 1.78 10.06 -12.10
N GLY A 233 1.99 9.52 -10.89
CA GLY A 233 2.87 8.38 -10.65
C GLY A 233 4.36 8.69 -10.82
N ILE A 234 4.76 9.96 -10.74
CA ILE A 234 6.15 10.38 -10.98
C ILE A 234 6.81 10.72 -9.65
N ALA A 235 7.83 9.95 -9.28
CA ALA A 235 8.74 10.31 -8.20
C ALA A 235 9.82 11.29 -8.69
N GLY A 236 10.29 12.16 -7.80
CA GLY A 236 11.43 13.04 -8.07
C GLY A 236 12.72 12.23 -8.30
N THR A 237 13.65 12.78 -9.08
CA THR A 237 14.97 12.16 -9.31
C THR A 237 15.78 12.02 -8.01
N THR A 238 15.52 12.88 -7.03
CA THR A 238 15.99 12.77 -5.63
C THR A 238 14.80 12.48 -4.72
N CYS A 239 14.80 11.30 -4.09
CA CYS A 239 13.69 10.78 -3.31
C CYS A 239 14.22 10.25 -1.96
N TRP A 240 14.33 11.13 -0.97
CA TRP A 240 14.76 10.75 0.38
C TRP A 240 13.58 10.15 1.13
N SER A 241 13.66 8.90 1.56
CA SER A 241 12.60 8.28 2.37
C SER A 241 12.44 8.91 3.77
N LEU A 242 13.35 9.81 4.17
CA LEU A 242 13.30 10.60 5.40
C LEU A 242 12.37 11.81 5.26
N PHE A 243 11.61 12.09 6.32
CA PHE A 243 10.67 13.20 6.35
C PHE A 243 10.61 13.80 7.76
N ASN A 244 10.55 15.14 7.85
CA ASN A 244 10.36 15.82 9.13
C ASN A 244 8.86 15.94 9.44
N LYS A 245 8.34 15.05 10.28
CA LYS A 245 6.91 15.05 10.64
C LYS A 245 6.43 16.40 11.19
N SER A 246 7.28 17.13 11.92
CA SER A 246 6.90 18.41 12.53
C SER A 246 6.69 19.55 11.52
N SER A 247 7.05 19.36 10.25
CA SER A 247 6.89 20.36 9.19
C SER A 247 5.74 20.05 8.22
N ALA A 248 4.90 19.05 8.48
CA ALA A 248 3.68 18.84 7.71
C ALA A 248 2.47 18.49 8.58
N VAL A 249 1.32 18.88 8.04
CA VAL A 249 0.00 18.60 8.60
C VAL A 249 -0.79 17.89 7.51
N ILE A 250 -1.52 16.83 7.87
CA ILE A 250 -2.42 16.14 6.95
C ILE A 250 -3.55 17.11 6.56
N GLY A 251 -3.78 17.29 5.25
CA GLY A 251 -4.71 18.29 4.70
C GLY A 251 -4.13 19.70 4.61
N GLY A 252 -2.82 19.88 4.83
CA GLY A 252 -2.14 21.18 4.75
C GLY A 252 -1.70 21.55 3.33
N THR A 253 -1.67 22.85 3.01
CA THR A 253 -1.23 23.36 1.69
C THR A 253 0.29 23.44 1.51
N GLU A 254 1.07 23.24 2.57
CA GLU A 254 2.54 23.26 2.51
C GLU A 254 3.09 21.87 2.18
N THR A 255 3.08 21.53 0.90
CA THR A 255 3.85 20.42 0.34
C THR A 255 5.33 20.80 0.29
N GLN A 256 6.01 20.82 1.45
CA GLN A 256 7.48 20.77 1.44
C GLN A 256 7.94 19.34 1.12
N CYS A 257 8.12 19.13 -0.18
CA CYS A 257 8.67 17.96 -0.82
C CYS A 257 9.85 17.34 -0.07
N VAL A 258 9.67 16.12 0.41
CA VAL A 258 10.73 15.12 0.44
C VAL A 258 10.04 13.78 0.26
N HIS A 259 10.26 13.10 -0.86
CA HIS A 259 9.33 12.18 -1.54
C HIS A 259 9.49 10.68 -1.16
N ALA A 260 8.44 9.86 -1.31
CA ALA A 260 8.48 8.39 -1.24
C ALA A 260 8.03 7.76 -2.57
N ASN A 261 8.65 6.64 -2.97
CA ASN A 261 8.30 5.89 -4.17
C ASN A 261 7.15 4.91 -3.85
N LEU A 262 5.91 5.34 -4.06
CA LEU A 262 4.80 4.42 -4.31
C LEU A 262 4.33 4.65 -5.75
N ILE A 263 4.46 3.65 -6.62
CA ILE A 263 3.75 3.65 -7.90
C ILE A 263 2.42 2.98 -7.62
N SER A 264 1.38 3.77 -7.34
CA SER A 264 0.00 3.29 -7.24
C SER A 264 -0.60 3.24 -8.64
N PHE A 265 -0.99 2.05 -9.09
CA PHE A 265 -1.78 1.90 -10.31
C PHE A 265 -3.26 2.01 -9.96
N GLN A 266 -3.91 3.07 -10.44
CA GLN A 266 -5.34 3.28 -10.27
C GLN A 266 -6.09 2.61 -11.43
N VAL A 267 -6.85 1.57 -11.11
CA VAL A 267 -7.77 0.95 -12.07
C VAL A 267 -9.19 1.35 -11.66
N GLN A 268 -9.82 2.19 -12.46
CA GLN A 268 -11.24 2.50 -12.34
C GLN A 268 -12.02 1.42 -13.10
N MET A 269 -12.84 0.66 -12.37
CA MET A 269 -13.58 -0.45 -12.96
C MET A 269 -14.68 0.09 -13.89
N PRO A 270 -14.74 -0.32 -15.16
CA PRO A 270 -15.75 0.17 -16.10
C PRO A 270 -17.15 -0.40 -15.77
N ASN A 271 -18.20 0.40 -15.98
CA ASN A 271 -19.58 -0.04 -15.88
C ASN A 271 -19.89 -1.12 -16.96
N ILE A 272 -20.25 -2.34 -16.52
CA ILE A 272 -20.49 -3.50 -17.39
C ILE A 272 -21.80 -3.37 -18.20
N GLU A 273 -22.72 -2.44 -17.86
CA GLU A 273 -24.02 -2.32 -18.53
C GLU A 273 -23.96 -1.79 -19.98
N ARG A 274 -22.83 -1.26 -20.45
CA ARG A 274 -22.64 -0.78 -21.83
C ARG A 274 -21.95 -1.77 -22.78
N LYS A 275 -22.13 -3.08 -22.62
CA LYS A 275 -21.71 -4.06 -23.63
C LYS A 275 -22.80 -5.07 -23.99
N ASN A 276 -23.91 -4.58 -24.54
CA ASN A 276 -24.68 -5.39 -25.48
C ASN A 276 -23.96 -5.41 -26.83
N LYS A 277 -23.46 -6.59 -27.21
CA LYS A 277 -22.74 -6.99 -28.44
C LYS A 277 -21.21 -6.86 -28.43
N ILE A 278 -20.48 -7.71 -27.72
CA ILE A 278 -19.23 -8.32 -28.23
C ILE A 278 -19.13 -9.74 -27.66
N ASN A 279 -18.92 -10.73 -28.55
CA ASN A 279 -18.80 -12.14 -28.22
C ASN A 279 -17.65 -12.42 -27.24
N ALA A 280 -17.93 -13.30 -26.28
CA ALA A 280 -16.96 -13.88 -25.36
C ALA A 280 -16.10 -14.93 -26.06
N SER A 281 -15.05 -14.50 -26.75
CA SER A 281 -13.85 -15.27 -27.07
C SER A 281 -12.95 -14.37 -27.91
N GLU A 282 -11.69 -14.22 -27.52
CA GLU A 282 -10.66 -13.45 -28.24
C GLU A 282 -10.88 -11.93 -28.26
N LYS A 283 -10.38 -11.24 -27.23
CA LYS A 283 -9.67 -9.97 -27.43
C LYS A 283 -8.63 -9.78 -26.33
N THR A 284 -7.40 -9.76 -26.80
CA THR A 284 -6.13 -9.59 -26.08
C THR A 284 -6.05 -8.22 -25.41
N TRP A 285 -5.21 -8.16 -24.38
CA TRP A 285 -4.85 -7.04 -23.50
C TRP A 285 -4.30 -5.76 -24.18
N GLU A 286 -4.56 -5.54 -25.47
CA GLU A 286 -3.97 -4.44 -26.27
C GLU A 286 -4.79 -3.13 -26.25
N GLU A 287 -5.95 -3.06 -25.59
CA GLU A 287 -6.81 -1.86 -25.61
C GLU A 287 -6.85 -1.07 -24.26
N LEU A 288 -6.01 -1.41 -23.27
CA LEU A 288 -5.84 -0.65 -22.01
C LEU A 288 -4.56 0.19 -21.97
N HIS A 289 -4.33 1.01 -23.01
CA HIS A 289 -3.21 1.93 -23.03
C HIS A 289 -3.51 3.21 -22.24
N THR A 290 -2.93 3.33 -21.04
CA THR A 290 -2.16 4.51 -20.58
C THR A 290 -1.09 4.02 -19.59
N VAL A 291 0.15 4.44 -19.84
CA VAL A 291 1.45 3.84 -19.45
C VAL A 291 2.12 4.78 -18.44
N LEU A 292 2.92 4.33 -17.44
CA LEU A 292 4.38 4.27 -17.54
C LEU A 292 5.07 3.57 -16.35
N PHE A 293 5.94 2.62 -16.69
CA PHE A 293 6.97 2.03 -15.85
C PHE A 293 8.23 2.91 -15.88
N SER A 294 8.93 2.99 -14.73
CA SER A 294 10.37 3.23 -14.69
C SER A 294 10.94 2.66 -13.39
N VAL A 295 11.53 1.46 -13.47
CA VAL A 295 12.47 0.97 -12.46
C VAL A 295 13.87 1.28 -13.00
N SER A 296 14.60 2.16 -12.32
CA SER A 296 16.02 2.38 -12.60
C SER A 296 16.83 1.21 -12.02
N PRO A 297 17.54 0.40 -12.82
CA PRO A 297 18.38 -0.67 -12.30
C PRO A 297 19.69 -0.05 -11.81
N LYS A 298 19.77 0.29 -10.52
CA LYS A 298 21.05 0.54 -9.83
C LYS A 298 20.90 0.59 -8.31
N THR A 299 20.66 -0.59 -7.71
CA THR A 299 20.92 -0.79 -6.28
C THR A 299 21.70 -2.08 -6.05
N GLU A 300 22.72 -2.32 -6.87
CA GLU A 300 23.84 -3.21 -6.54
C GLU A 300 25.11 -2.35 -6.42
N GLN A 301 25.24 -1.57 -5.33
CA GLN A 301 26.57 -1.06 -4.88
C GLN A 301 26.57 -0.34 -3.51
N ILE A 302 25.79 -0.79 -2.52
CA ILE A 302 25.96 -0.35 -1.11
C ILE A 302 26.07 -1.55 -0.14
N LEU A 303 26.44 -2.74 -0.62
CA LEU A 303 26.81 -3.89 0.24
C LEU A 303 27.96 -4.73 -0.35
N GLN A 304 29.05 -4.07 -0.75
CA GLN A 304 30.39 -4.68 -0.85
C GLN A 304 31.40 -3.75 -0.19
#